data_AF-A0A849PID7-F1
#
_entry.id   AF-A0A849PID7-F1
#
_cell.length_a   1.000
_cell.length_b   1.000
_cell.length_c   1.000
_cell.angle_alpha   90.00
_cell.angle_beta   90.00
_cell.angle_gamma   90.00
#
_symmetry.space_group_name_H-M   'P 1'
#
loop_
_entity.id
_entity.type
_entity.pdbx_description
1 polymer ?
#
loop_
_entity_poly.entity_id
_entity_poly.type
_entity_poly.pdbx_seq_one_letter_code
_entity_poly.pdbx_strand_id
1 'polypeptide(L)'
;MMHSKMRWVILSSVFALVLAVLSAGCIHESPVRPESHIESGWQDSDLEESRSEVLSHLKTITASLNRAITSFNDREYNHCQTECEQLKQENLEYAASIESFERRVTNASLSGSGEAYYDAQLSILHAIHHSVNESVSELYSASEYASQGDDSHATYHSQRAAAYVDAVYANIDRFNENVAVSNSGSVGFASPVPDPPDPEEVPAWKADLSDIPDPYYLPKSRFQNTHDEVNRLLGKGFITPYQCSIFDCSEMAAYIEWKLECHNVTAYIATRDDWQDGYGHAWVIVPLRGGKYLAIEPTVSATEGSLGAEMITYEPEYFVYDQLFEDIYGASEFFGVEEWDWWNKLELK
;
A
#
# COMPACT_ATOMS: atom_id res chain seq x y z
N MET A 1 31.93 7.68 -25.17
CA MET A 1 31.99 8.47 -23.92
C MET A 1 31.42 9.86 -24.19
N MET A 2 30.10 10.01 -24.12
CA MET A 2 29.43 11.30 -24.10
C MET A 2 28.64 11.37 -22.80
N HIS A 3 29.18 12.10 -21.82
CA HIS A 3 28.40 12.49 -20.63
C HIS A 3 27.39 13.55 -21.06
N SER A 4 26.15 13.13 -21.30
CA SER A 4 25.02 14.05 -21.40
C SER A 4 24.72 14.58 -20.00
N LYS A 5 25.16 15.80 -19.71
CA LYS A 5 24.74 16.55 -18.52
C LYS A 5 23.34 17.09 -18.77
N MET A 6 22.32 16.25 -18.57
CA MET A 6 20.95 16.72 -18.45
C MET A 6 20.80 17.34 -17.04
N ARG A 7 20.92 18.67 -16.98
CA ARG A 7 20.57 19.46 -15.79
C ARG A 7 19.05 19.54 -15.73
N TRP A 8 18.45 18.71 -14.89
CA TRP A 8 17.02 18.77 -14.59
C TRP A 8 16.69 20.07 -13.85
N VAL A 9 15.79 20.85 -14.43
CA VAL A 9 15.28 22.13 -13.92
C VAL A 9 14.02 21.93 -13.03
N ILE A 10 13.65 20.68 -12.72
CA ILE A 10 12.43 20.37 -11.96
C ILE A 10 12.51 20.80 -10.47
N LEU A 11 13.72 20.98 -9.92
CA LEU A 11 13.90 21.29 -8.50
C LEU A 11 13.47 22.70 -8.06
N SER A 12 13.20 23.66 -8.96
CA SER A 12 13.03 25.05 -8.53
C SER A 12 11.62 25.43 -8.05
N SER A 13 10.58 24.66 -8.41
CA SER A 13 9.20 25.00 -8.06
C SER A 13 8.76 24.33 -6.74
N VAL A 14 9.23 23.11 -6.49
CA VAL A 14 8.93 22.36 -5.26
C VAL A 14 9.72 22.92 -4.06
N PHE A 15 10.96 23.38 -4.27
CA PHE A 15 11.80 23.97 -3.21
C PHE A 15 11.22 25.25 -2.59
N ALA A 16 10.48 26.05 -3.36
CA ALA A 16 9.89 27.30 -2.86
C ALA A 16 8.62 27.06 -2.02
N LEU A 17 7.92 25.94 -2.24
CA LEU A 17 6.71 25.60 -1.49
C LEU A 17 7.05 24.92 -0.15
N VAL A 18 8.01 23.99 -0.13
CA VAL A 18 8.40 23.24 1.08
C VAL A 18 8.99 24.14 2.18
N LEU A 19 9.77 25.16 1.81
CA LEU A 19 10.33 26.12 2.77
C LEU A 19 9.29 27.12 3.34
N ALA A 20 8.20 27.38 2.63
CA ALA A 20 7.11 28.22 3.13
C ALA A 20 6.20 27.46 4.12
N VAL A 21 5.94 26.17 3.85
CA VAL A 21 5.08 25.31 4.68
C VAL A 21 5.70 25.02 6.06
N LEU A 22 7.03 24.89 6.15
CA LEU A 22 7.75 24.73 7.42
C LEU A 22 7.59 25.93 8.39
N SER A 23 7.13 27.08 7.90
CA SER A 23 6.85 28.28 8.72
C SER A 23 5.36 28.52 9.00
N ALA A 24 4.45 27.82 8.32
CA ALA A 24 3.00 28.00 8.44
C ALA A 24 2.30 26.86 9.22
N GLY A 25 2.87 25.66 9.26
CA GLY A 25 2.32 24.49 9.96
C GLY A 25 2.50 24.50 11.48
N CYS A 26 2.39 25.65 12.15
CA CYS A 26 2.35 25.67 13.61
C CYS A 26 0.99 25.15 14.07
N ILE A 27 0.91 23.89 14.50
CA ILE A 27 -0.20 23.37 15.31
C ILE A 27 -0.36 24.33 16.50
N HIS A 28 -1.45 25.08 16.52
CA HIS A 28 -1.68 26.10 17.52
C HIS A 28 -2.21 25.44 18.80
N GLU A 29 -1.38 25.37 19.84
CA GLU A 29 -1.87 25.06 21.19
C GLU A 29 -2.85 26.16 21.62
N SER A 30 -4.10 25.79 21.91
CA SER A 30 -5.12 26.78 22.28
C SER A 30 -4.81 27.39 23.66
N PRO A 31 -4.99 28.73 23.83
CA PRO A 31 -4.81 29.37 25.11
C PRO A 31 -5.92 28.95 26.10
N VAL A 32 -5.51 28.39 27.23
CA VAL A 32 -6.37 27.98 28.36
C VAL A 32 -7.30 29.13 28.78
N ARG A 33 -8.62 28.93 28.69
CA ARG A 33 -9.64 29.89 29.18
C ARG A 33 -9.99 29.59 30.65
N PRO A 34 -10.27 30.61 31.49
CA PRO A 34 -10.74 30.37 32.86
C PRO A 34 -12.19 29.86 32.85
N GLU A 35 -12.40 28.68 33.41
CA GLU A 35 -13.68 27.96 33.45
C GLU A 35 -14.72 28.57 34.39
N SER A 36 -15.99 28.56 33.94
CA SER A 36 -17.16 28.65 34.81
C SER A 36 -17.64 27.24 35.14
N HIS A 37 -17.58 26.88 36.42
CA HIS A 37 -17.91 25.57 37.00
C HIS A 37 -19.23 24.94 36.52
N ILE A 38 -19.12 23.83 35.78
CA ILE A 38 -20.11 22.75 35.68
C ILE A 38 -19.33 21.42 35.80
N GLU A 39 -19.90 20.45 36.51
CA GLU A 39 -19.34 19.16 36.96
C GLU A 39 -18.87 18.16 35.85
N SER A 40 -18.50 18.62 34.65
CA SER A 40 -18.03 17.80 33.51
C SER A 40 -16.51 17.69 33.35
N GLY A 41 -15.72 18.28 34.26
CA GLY A 41 -14.28 18.53 34.05
C GLY A 41 -13.35 17.30 33.94
N TRP A 42 -13.79 16.09 34.28
CA TRP A 42 -12.94 14.89 34.19
C TRP A 42 -12.88 14.27 32.78
N GLN A 43 -13.96 14.39 31.99
CA GLN A 43 -13.98 13.84 30.62
C GLN A 43 -13.23 14.73 29.63
N ASP A 44 -13.12 16.02 29.91
CA ASP A 44 -12.49 16.99 29.02
C ASP A 44 -10.95 16.91 29.07
N SER A 45 -10.37 16.69 30.26
CA SER A 45 -8.92 16.53 30.41
C SER A 45 -8.37 15.30 29.69
N ASP A 46 -9.11 14.19 29.72
CA ASP A 46 -8.70 12.93 29.09
C ASP A 46 -8.74 13.00 27.56
N LEU A 47 -9.66 13.80 27.00
CA LEU A 47 -9.74 14.05 25.55
C LEU A 47 -8.62 14.97 25.08
N GLU A 48 -8.34 16.05 25.81
CA GLU A 48 -7.27 16.98 25.46
C GLU A 48 -5.88 16.34 25.59
N GLU A 49 -5.66 15.46 26.58
CA GLU A 49 -4.43 14.67 26.69
C GLU A 49 -4.26 13.75 25.47
N SER A 50 -5.29 12.99 25.11
CA SER A 50 -5.22 12.05 23.98
C SER A 50 -5.11 12.77 22.64
N ARG A 51 -5.74 13.93 22.50
CA ARG A 51 -5.55 14.80 21.33
C ARG A 51 -4.11 15.31 21.26
N SER A 52 -3.52 15.71 22.38
CA SER A 52 -2.12 16.16 22.42
C SER A 52 -1.15 15.05 22.04
N GLU A 53 -1.42 13.81 22.44
CA GLU A 53 -0.68 12.62 22.04
C GLU A 53 -0.73 12.42 20.51
N VAL A 54 -1.92 12.42 19.91
CA VAL A 54 -2.10 12.31 18.44
C VAL A 54 -1.34 13.41 17.71
N LEU A 55 -1.41 14.66 18.17
CA LEU A 55 -0.70 15.79 17.56
C LEU A 55 0.81 15.69 17.70
N SER A 56 1.31 15.09 18.79
CA SER A 56 2.73 14.79 18.97
C SER A 56 3.20 13.77 17.93
N HIS A 57 2.46 12.68 17.72
CA HIS A 57 2.77 11.69 16.68
C HIS A 57 2.68 12.29 15.28
N LEU A 58 1.66 13.10 14.99
CA LEU A 58 1.52 13.81 13.72
C LEU A 58 2.74 14.69 13.40
N LYS A 59 3.28 15.37 14.41
CA LYS A 59 4.50 16.17 14.26
C LYS A 59 5.72 15.30 13.93
N THR A 60 5.85 14.15 14.58
CA THR A 60 6.93 13.19 14.33
C THR A 60 6.87 12.67 12.89
N ILE A 61 5.73 12.15 12.45
CA ILE A 61 5.59 11.60 11.08
C ILE A 61 5.80 12.69 10.02
N THR A 62 5.35 13.92 10.25
CA THR A 62 5.57 15.04 9.31
C THR A 62 7.06 15.40 9.22
N ALA A 63 7.79 15.38 10.34
CA ALA A 63 9.22 15.63 10.33
C ALA A 63 9.99 14.53 9.59
N SER A 64 9.59 13.27 9.78
CA SER A 64 10.19 12.12 9.11
C SER A 64 9.88 12.08 7.61
N LEU A 65 8.66 12.42 7.22
CA LEU A 65 8.27 12.54 5.81
C LEU A 65 9.14 13.58 5.10
N ASN A 66 9.38 14.72 5.73
CA ASN A 66 10.28 15.74 5.20
C ASN A 66 11.73 15.28 5.08
N ARG A 67 12.24 14.42 5.98
CA ARG A 67 13.58 13.84 5.87
C ARG A 67 13.68 12.85 4.72
N ALA A 68 12.68 11.99 4.54
CA ALA A 68 12.63 11.07 3.40
C ALA A 68 12.62 11.83 2.07
N ILE A 69 11.74 12.84 1.93
CA ILE A 69 11.67 13.70 0.74
C ILE A 69 13.01 14.42 0.48
N THR A 70 13.67 14.91 1.53
CA THR A 70 14.98 15.57 1.40
C THR A 70 16.03 14.58 0.87
N SER A 71 16.08 13.37 1.44
CA SER A 71 17.00 12.32 1.03
C SER A 71 16.79 11.90 -0.43
N PHE A 72 15.53 11.76 -0.86
CA PHE A 72 15.20 11.50 -2.26
C PHE A 72 15.72 12.60 -3.19
N ASN A 73 15.45 13.87 -2.85
CA ASN A 73 15.88 15.03 -3.64
C ASN A 73 17.41 15.17 -3.73
N ASP A 74 18.12 14.82 -2.66
CA ASP A 74 19.57 14.81 -2.60
C ASP A 74 20.20 13.58 -3.30
N ARG A 75 19.35 12.70 -3.86
CA ARG A 75 19.72 11.45 -4.56
C ARG A 75 20.41 10.43 -3.64
N GLU A 76 20.10 10.50 -2.35
CA GLU A 76 20.55 9.56 -1.35
C GLU A 76 19.51 8.42 -1.23
N TYR A 77 19.26 7.70 -2.33
CA TYR A 77 18.12 6.76 -2.43
C TYR A 77 18.10 5.66 -1.35
N ASN A 78 19.26 5.09 -1.01
CA ASN A 78 19.35 4.13 0.10
C ASN A 78 19.00 4.76 1.46
N HIS A 79 19.38 6.02 1.66
CA HIS A 79 19.03 6.75 2.87
C HIS A 79 17.54 7.08 2.89
N CYS A 80 16.97 7.49 1.74
CA CYS A 80 15.54 7.71 1.57
C CYS A 80 14.73 6.44 1.91
N GLN A 81 15.12 5.28 1.41
CA GLN A 81 14.48 3.99 1.74
C GLN A 81 14.53 3.72 3.25
N THR A 82 15.67 4.00 3.90
CA THR A 82 15.80 3.84 5.36
C THR A 82 14.87 4.80 6.13
N GLU A 83 14.76 6.06 5.69
CA GLU A 83 13.82 7.03 6.29
C GLU A 83 12.36 6.62 6.03
N CYS A 84 12.03 6.05 4.86
CA CYS A 84 10.71 5.52 4.56
C CYS A 84 10.33 4.37 5.51
N GLU A 85 11.23 3.41 5.74
CA GLU A 85 10.99 2.30 6.68
C GLU A 85 10.78 2.80 8.12
N GLN A 86 11.61 3.75 8.56
CA GLN A 86 11.42 4.39 9.86
C GLN A 86 10.07 5.11 9.96
N LEU A 87 9.69 5.84 8.91
CA LEU A 87 8.41 6.54 8.84
C LEU A 87 7.22 5.58 8.83
N LYS A 88 7.29 4.42 8.16
CA LYS A 88 6.25 3.37 8.26
C LYS A 88 6.01 2.99 9.72
N GLN A 89 7.08 2.75 10.48
CA GLN A 89 6.98 2.39 11.89
C GLN A 89 6.36 3.50 12.74
N GLU A 90 6.76 4.75 12.52
CA GLU A 90 6.18 5.91 13.22
C GLU A 90 4.71 6.16 12.85
N ASN A 91 4.32 5.87 11.60
CA ASN A 91 2.93 5.99 11.16
C ASN A 91 2.02 4.92 11.77
N LEU A 92 2.55 3.72 12.07
CA LEU A 92 1.82 2.72 12.86
C LEU A 92 1.55 3.19 14.30
N GLU A 93 2.52 3.86 14.93
CA GLU A 93 2.31 4.46 16.26
C GLU A 93 1.26 5.59 16.21
N TYR A 94 1.30 6.40 15.15
CA TYR A 94 0.28 7.42 14.90
C TYR A 94 -1.12 6.79 14.74
N ALA A 95 -1.25 5.72 13.95
CA ALA A 95 -2.51 4.99 13.79
C ALA A 95 -3.06 4.49 15.14
N ALA A 96 -2.20 3.86 15.96
CA ALA A 96 -2.59 3.40 17.29
C ALA A 96 -3.04 4.55 18.21
N SER A 97 -2.41 5.72 18.09
CA SER A 97 -2.83 6.93 18.83
C SER A 97 -4.21 7.43 18.39
N ILE A 98 -4.54 7.35 17.08
CA ILE A 98 -5.87 7.71 16.56
C ILE A 98 -6.93 6.76 17.13
N GLU A 99 -6.70 5.45 17.10
CA GLU A 99 -7.65 4.46 17.65
C GLU A 99 -7.89 4.66 19.15
N SER A 100 -6.83 4.99 19.90
CA SER A 100 -6.92 5.33 21.32
C SER A 100 -7.81 6.57 21.54
N PHE A 101 -7.61 7.60 20.72
CA PHE A 101 -8.38 8.85 20.76
C PHE A 101 -9.84 8.62 20.37
N GLU A 102 -10.12 7.88 19.30
CA GLU A 102 -11.47 7.52 18.86
C GLU A 102 -12.26 6.79 19.96
N ARG A 103 -11.60 5.86 20.65
CA ARG A 103 -12.22 5.16 21.80
C ARG A 103 -12.61 6.11 22.91
N ARG A 104 -11.77 7.11 23.20
CA ARG A 104 -12.07 8.14 24.22
C ARG A 104 -13.21 9.06 23.77
N VAL A 105 -13.21 9.50 22.51
CA VAL A 105 -14.29 10.29 21.90
C VAL A 105 -15.63 9.54 22.02
N THR A 106 -15.65 8.25 21.67
CA THR A 106 -16.84 7.40 21.77
C THR A 106 -17.34 7.30 23.22
N ASN A 107 -16.43 7.14 24.19
CA ASN A 107 -16.78 7.02 25.61
C ASN A 107 -17.26 8.35 26.23
N ALA A 108 -16.87 9.49 25.66
CA ALA A 108 -17.24 10.82 26.16
C ALA A 108 -18.73 11.14 25.98
N SER A 109 -19.51 10.30 25.27
CA SER A 109 -20.96 10.47 25.09
C SER A 109 -21.34 11.86 24.59
N LEU A 110 -20.58 12.35 23.61
CA LEU A 110 -20.78 13.67 23.00
C LEU A 110 -22.12 13.74 22.28
N SER A 111 -22.64 14.95 22.09
CA SER A 111 -23.86 15.17 21.31
C SER A 111 -23.82 16.49 20.56
N GLY A 112 -24.60 16.56 19.48
CA GLY A 112 -24.78 17.80 18.71
C GLY A 112 -23.49 18.27 18.04
N SER A 113 -23.08 19.52 18.29
CA SER A 113 -21.90 20.10 17.65
C SER A 113 -20.58 19.48 18.08
N GLY A 114 -20.51 18.92 19.30
CA GLY A 114 -19.31 18.24 19.79
C GLY A 114 -19.04 16.94 19.04
N GLU A 115 -20.07 16.11 18.89
CA GLU A 115 -20.01 14.87 18.11
C GLU A 115 -19.58 15.15 16.66
N ALA A 116 -20.26 16.08 15.98
CA ALA A 116 -19.93 16.46 14.60
C ALA A 116 -18.49 17.01 14.44
N TYR A 117 -17.97 17.69 15.46
CA TYR A 117 -16.59 18.19 15.45
C TYR A 117 -15.59 17.04 15.51
N TYR A 118 -15.73 16.13 16.48
CA TYR A 118 -14.78 15.04 16.64
C TYR A 118 -14.88 14.01 15.50
N ASP A 119 -16.07 13.76 14.95
CA ASP A 119 -16.24 12.93 13.75
C ASP A 119 -15.47 13.52 12.55
N ALA A 120 -15.57 14.83 12.35
CA ALA A 120 -14.82 15.51 11.30
C ALA A 120 -13.30 15.47 11.54
N GLN A 121 -12.85 15.63 12.79
CA GLN A 121 -11.43 15.54 13.14
C GLN A 121 -10.88 14.13 12.93
N LEU A 122 -11.57 13.10 13.42
CA LEU A 122 -11.17 11.70 13.23
C LEU A 122 -11.08 11.33 11.75
N SER A 123 -12.07 11.75 10.96
CA SER A 123 -12.04 11.55 9.50
C SER A 123 -10.79 12.14 8.85
N ILE A 124 -10.38 13.35 9.26
CA ILE A 124 -9.17 14.00 8.75
C ILE A 124 -7.90 13.28 9.22
N LEU A 125 -7.84 12.86 10.49
CA LEU A 125 -6.69 12.13 11.04
C LEU A 125 -6.45 10.80 10.32
N HIS A 126 -7.52 10.05 10.02
CA HIS A 126 -7.43 8.82 9.22
C HIS A 126 -6.97 9.10 7.78
N ALA A 127 -7.46 10.17 7.15
CA ALA A 127 -7.02 10.56 5.81
C ALA A 127 -5.53 10.95 5.78
N ILE A 128 -5.03 11.62 6.83
CA ILE A 128 -3.60 11.90 6.99
C ILE A 128 -2.81 10.59 7.10
N HIS A 129 -3.24 9.67 7.97
CA HIS A 129 -2.58 8.37 8.14
C HIS A 129 -2.48 7.61 6.81
N HIS A 130 -3.58 7.54 6.05
CA HIS A 130 -3.63 6.91 4.73
C HIS A 130 -2.68 7.61 3.75
N SER A 131 -2.78 8.94 3.62
CA SER A 131 -1.93 9.70 2.68
C SER A 131 -0.44 9.58 3.03
N VAL A 132 -0.08 9.48 4.31
CA VAL A 132 1.30 9.20 4.73
C VAL A 132 1.73 7.81 4.26
N ASN A 133 0.95 6.76 4.49
CA ASN A 133 1.28 5.41 4.02
C ASN A 133 1.51 5.37 2.50
N GLU A 134 0.59 5.93 1.73
CA GLU A 134 0.70 5.99 0.27
C GLU A 134 1.94 6.77 -0.16
N SER A 135 2.15 7.98 0.40
CA SER A 135 3.32 8.79 0.05
C SER A 135 4.65 8.07 0.33
N VAL A 136 4.70 7.27 1.40
CA VAL A 136 5.89 6.53 1.82
C VAL A 136 6.15 5.33 0.91
N SER A 137 5.09 4.60 0.56
CA SER A 137 5.15 3.50 -0.40
C SER A 137 5.68 4.00 -1.75
N GLU A 138 5.06 5.05 -2.28
CA GLU A 138 5.43 5.66 -3.55
C GLU A 138 6.87 6.21 -3.52
N LEU A 139 7.28 6.87 -2.45
CA LEU A 139 8.64 7.41 -2.34
C LEU A 139 9.70 6.31 -2.21
N TYR A 140 9.35 5.18 -1.58
CA TYR A 140 10.20 4.00 -1.51
C TYR A 140 10.41 3.41 -2.92
N SER A 141 9.33 3.14 -3.66
CA SER A 141 9.40 2.65 -5.04
C SER A 141 10.15 3.62 -5.95
N ALA A 142 9.89 4.92 -5.83
CA ALA A 142 10.61 5.94 -6.59
C ALA A 142 12.13 5.87 -6.33
N SER A 143 12.54 5.68 -5.07
CA SER A 143 13.95 5.55 -4.68
C SER A 143 14.58 4.27 -5.25
N GLU A 144 13.84 3.17 -5.23
CA GLU A 144 14.27 1.88 -5.77
C GLU A 144 14.53 1.97 -7.28
N TYR A 145 13.53 2.40 -8.06
CA TYR A 145 13.67 2.57 -9.51
C TYR A 145 14.79 3.56 -9.86
N ALA A 146 14.89 4.68 -9.13
CA ALA A 146 15.94 5.66 -9.36
C ALA A 146 17.35 5.08 -9.10
N SER A 147 17.48 4.19 -8.12
CA SER A 147 18.75 3.51 -7.81
C SER A 147 19.17 2.51 -8.91
N GLN A 148 18.19 1.93 -9.59
CA GLN A 148 18.36 1.00 -10.71
C GLN A 148 18.58 1.72 -12.05
N GLY A 149 18.36 3.04 -12.10
CA GLY A 149 18.47 3.86 -13.31
C GLY A 149 17.21 3.86 -14.17
N ASP A 150 16.07 3.42 -13.62
CA ASP A 150 14.76 3.52 -14.26
C ASP A 150 14.13 4.88 -13.97
N ASP A 151 14.56 5.88 -14.74
CA ASP A 151 14.09 7.27 -14.59
C ASP A 151 12.57 7.41 -14.81
N SER A 152 11.94 6.52 -15.58
CA SER A 152 10.52 6.64 -15.93
C SER A 152 9.63 6.26 -14.75
N HIS A 153 9.86 5.08 -14.16
CA HIS A 153 9.13 4.63 -12.97
C HIS A 153 9.46 5.50 -11.76
N ALA A 154 10.73 5.88 -11.58
CA ALA A 154 11.11 6.84 -10.54
C ALA A 154 10.32 8.16 -10.65
N THR A 155 10.14 8.66 -11.88
CA THR A 155 9.34 9.88 -12.12
C THR A 155 7.87 9.67 -11.81
N TYR A 156 7.27 8.56 -12.25
CA TYR A 156 5.87 8.25 -11.97
C TYR A 156 5.59 8.17 -10.46
N HIS A 157 6.34 7.34 -9.74
CA HIS A 157 6.17 7.15 -8.31
C HIS A 157 6.48 8.43 -7.52
N SER A 158 7.49 9.22 -7.92
CA SER A 158 7.75 10.50 -7.25
C SER A 158 6.64 11.54 -7.45
N GLN A 159 5.94 11.52 -8.60
CA GLN A 159 4.76 12.36 -8.82
C GLN A 159 3.57 11.93 -7.95
N ARG A 160 3.32 10.62 -7.83
CA ARG A 160 2.31 10.09 -6.93
C ARG A 160 2.62 10.40 -5.47
N ALA A 161 3.85 10.16 -5.03
CA ALA A 161 4.31 10.53 -3.70
C ALA A 161 4.05 12.02 -3.42
N ALA A 162 4.40 12.91 -4.35
CA ALA A 162 4.18 14.35 -4.20
C ALA A 162 2.69 14.70 -4.05
N ALA A 163 1.81 14.07 -4.82
CA ALA A 163 0.36 14.29 -4.71
C ALA A 163 -0.20 13.87 -3.35
N TYR A 164 0.24 12.73 -2.80
CA TYR A 164 -0.14 12.32 -1.44
C TYR A 164 0.47 13.21 -0.35
N VAL A 165 1.70 13.69 -0.52
CA VAL A 165 2.30 14.69 0.39
C VAL A 165 1.47 15.96 0.42
N ASP A 166 1.03 16.45 -0.75
CA ASP A 166 0.13 17.61 -0.83
C ASP A 166 -1.20 17.35 -0.10
N ALA A 167 -1.75 16.13 -0.21
CA ALA A 167 -2.95 15.72 0.51
C ALA A 167 -2.74 15.69 2.05
N VAL A 168 -1.58 15.23 2.53
CA VAL A 168 -1.21 15.28 3.96
C VAL A 168 -1.28 16.72 4.47
N TYR A 169 -0.60 17.65 3.80
CA TYR A 169 -0.56 19.05 4.23
C TYR A 169 -1.92 19.74 4.13
N ALA A 170 -2.67 19.50 3.06
CA ALA A 170 -4.01 20.05 2.92
C ALA A 170 -4.98 19.51 4.00
N ASN A 171 -4.84 18.26 4.42
CA ASN A 171 -5.61 17.71 5.54
C ASN A 171 -5.18 18.29 6.90
N ILE A 172 -3.88 18.58 7.11
CA ILE A 172 -3.41 19.31 8.30
C ILE A 172 -4.04 20.72 8.35
N ASP A 173 -4.14 21.41 7.23
CA ASP A 173 -4.80 22.71 7.15
C ASP A 173 -6.29 22.61 7.52
N ARG A 174 -7.00 21.62 6.96
CA ARG A 174 -8.43 21.37 7.29
C ARG A 174 -8.64 20.98 8.75
N PHE A 175 -7.73 20.22 9.35
CA PHE A 175 -7.74 19.91 10.78
C PHE A 175 -7.74 21.20 11.59
N ASN A 176 -6.81 22.12 11.28
CA ASN A 176 -6.66 23.42 11.95
C ASN A 176 -7.88 24.33 11.72
N GLU A 177 -8.45 24.33 10.51
CA GLU A 177 -9.70 25.03 10.21
C GLU A 177 -10.84 24.55 11.10
N ASN A 178 -11.00 23.24 11.27
CA ASN A 178 -12.03 22.68 12.14
C ASN A 178 -11.89 23.11 13.60
N VAL A 179 -10.65 23.24 14.10
CA VAL A 179 -10.38 23.80 15.43
C VAL A 179 -10.87 25.25 15.53
N ALA A 180 -10.60 26.06 14.51
CA ALA A 180 -11.04 27.46 14.47
C ALA A 180 -12.58 27.59 14.36
N VAL A 181 -13.21 26.75 13.54
CA VAL A 181 -14.67 26.67 13.37
C VAL A 181 -15.35 26.31 14.70
N SER A 182 -14.84 25.29 15.40
CA SER A 182 -15.34 24.88 16.71
C SER A 182 -15.29 26.03 17.73
N ASN A 183 -14.17 26.76 17.78
CA ASN A 183 -14.00 27.92 18.65
C ASN A 183 -14.96 29.09 18.34
N SER A 184 -15.52 29.15 17.12
CA SER A 184 -16.49 30.16 16.70
C SER A 184 -17.95 29.76 16.96
N GLY A 185 -18.22 28.51 17.32
CA GLY A 185 -19.58 27.96 17.50
C GLY A 185 -20.31 27.63 16.19
N SER A 186 -19.59 27.57 15.07
CA SER A 186 -20.12 27.14 13.77
C SER A 186 -20.08 25.61 13.62
N VAL A 187 -20.96 25.05 12.80
CA VAL A 187 -21.09 23.59 12.56
C VAL A 187 -20.62 23.14 11.17
N GLY A 188 -20.06 24.07 10.37
CA GLY A 188 -19.55 23.79 9.03
C GLY A 188 -18.12 23.27 9.05
N PHE A 189 -17.92 22.03 9.50
CA PHE A 189 -16.60 21.39 9.52
C PHE A 189 -16.18 20.93 8.12
N ALA A 190 -14.90 21.12 7.80
CA ALA A 190 -14.29 20.61 6.59
C ALA A 190 -14.20 19.08 6.64
N SER A 191 -14.51 18.43 5.52
CA SER A 191 -14.25 17.01 5.29
C SER A 191 -12.80 16.77 4.89
N PRO A 192 -12.28 15.53 4.88
CA PRO A 192 -10.96 15.24 4.35
C PRO A 192 -10.81 15.58 2.86
N VAL A 193 -9.58 15.84 2.44
CA VAL A 193 -9.23 15.91 1.00
C VAL A 193 -9.38 14.49 0.43
N PRO A 194 -10.06 14.30 -0.72
CA PRO A 194 -10.11 13.01 -1.39
C PRO A 194 -8.72 12.55 -1.82
N ASP A 195 -8.55 11.25 -2.01
CA ASP A 195 -7.30 10.72 -2.53
C ASP A 195 -6.97 11.33 -3.90
N PRO A 196 -5.70 11.65 -4.15
CA PRO A 196 -5.28 12.17 -5.43
C PRO A 196 -5.58 11.14 -6.53
N PRO A 197 -6.07 11.57 -7.70
CA PRO A 197 -6.24 10.66 -8.82
C PRO A 197 -4.86 10.18 -9.29
N ASP A 198 -4.84 8.98 -9.87
CA ASP A 198 -3.66 8.49 -10.55
C ASP A 198 -3.23 9.47 -11.66
N PRO A 199 -1.91 9.66 -11.86
CA PRO A 199 -1.42 10.43 -12.99
C PRO A 199 -2.02 9.88 -14.29
N GLU A 200 -2.56 10.76 -15.14
CA GLU A 200 -3.05 10.37 -16.46
C GLU A 200 -1.91 9.71 -17.25
N GLU A 201 -2.03 8.39 -17.40
CA GLU A 201 -1.11 7.50 -18.12
C GLU A 201 0.28 7.34 -17.46
N VAL A 202 0.47 6.20 -16.75
CA VAL A 202 1.74 5.48 -16.87
C VAL A 202 1.96 5.29 -18.37
N PRO A 203 3.11 5.67 -18.97
CA PRO A 203 3.38 5.29 -20.34
C PRO A 203 3.20 3.77 -20.38
N ALA A 204 2.20 3.28 -21.12
CA ALA A 204 1.89 1.86 -21.19
C ALA A 204 3.16 1.12 -21.63
N TRP A 205 3.91 0.66 -20.65
CA TRP A 205 5.03 -0.22 -20.84
C TRP A 205 4.37 -1.46 -21.42
N LYS A 206 4.72 -1.76 -22.67
CA LYS A 206 4.63 -3.15 -23.07
C LYS A 206 5.69 -3.85 -22.28
N ALA A 207 5.25 -4.72 -21.36
CA ALA A 207 6.08 -5.78 -20.83
C ALA A 207 7.01 -6.29 -21.92
N ASP A 208 8.32 -6.23 -21.65
CA ASP A 208 9.27 -6.95 -22.48
C ASP A 208 9.08 -8.44 -22.21
N LEU A 209 8.03 -9.00 -22.81
CA LEU A 209 7.65 -10.40 -22.69
C LEU A 209 8.75 -11.33 -23.25
N SER A 210 9.84 -10.79 -23.83
CA SER A 210 10.98 -11.59 -24.28
C SER A 210 11.79 -12.20 -23.13
N ASP A 211 11.61 -11.71 -21.90
CA ASP A 211 12.20 -12.30 -20.69
C ASP A 211 11.44 -13.56 -20.21
N ILE A 212 10.23 -13.79 -20.71
CA ILE A 212 9.48 -15.02 -20.46
C ILE A 212 10.08 -16.15 -21.31
N PRO A 213 10.49 -17.29 -20.72
CA PRO A 213 11.07 -18.40 -21.45
C PRO A 213 10.20 -18.84 -22.63
N ASP A 214 10.80 -19.04 -23.81
CA ASP A 214 10.09 -19.52 -25.01
C ASP A 214 10.62 -20.91 -25.46
N PRO A 215 9.78 -21.96 -25.52
CA PRO A 215 8.36 -21.96 -25.18
C PRO A 215 8.14 -22.04 -23.66
N TYR A 216 7.23 -21.19 -23.16
CA TYR A 216 6.82 -21.23 -21.76
C TYR A 216 5.88 -22.41 -21.51
N TYR A 217 4.89 -22.57 -22.40
CA TYR A 217 3.91 -23.65 -22.35
C TYR A 217 4.23 -24.77 -23.33
N LEU A 218 3.96 -26.01 -22.90
CA LEU A 218 3.95 -27.15 -23.81
C LEU A 218 2.62 -27.21 -24.58
N PRO A 219 2.63 -27.67 -25.86
CA PRO A 219 1.40 -27.80 -26.63
C PRO A 219 0.36 -28.70 -25.94
N LYS A 220 -0.83 -28.14 -25.69
CA LYS A 220 -1.94 -28.84 -25.03
C LYS A 220 -2.62 -29.81 -26.02
N SER A 221 -2.92 -31.03 -25.57
CA SER A 221 -3.53 -32.07 -26.43
C SER A 221 -4.98 -32.40 -26.07
N ARG A 222 -5.38 -32.31 -24.78
CA ARG A 222 -6.75 -32.55 -24.28
C ARG A 222 -6.96 -31.85 -22.94
N PHE A 223 -8.15 -31.30 -22.73
CA PHE A 223 -8.58 -30.74 -21.45
C PHE A 223 -8.65 -31.82 -20.35
N GLN A 224 -7.85 -31.67 -19.28
CA GLN A 224 -7.80 -32.58 -18.14
C GLN A 224 -7.90 -31.80 -16.83
N ASN A 225 -9.12 -31.54 -16.37
CA ASN A 225 -9.35 -30.80 -15.11
C ASN A 225 -10.27 -31.59 -14.18
N THR A 226 -9.86 -32.79 -13.77
CA THR A 226 -10.51 -33.50 -12.66
C THR A 226 -9.81 -33.17 -11.33
N HIS A 227 -10.56 -33.23 -10.24
CA HIS A 227 -10.03 -32.97 -8.90
C HIS A 227 -8.81 -33.87 -8.57
N ASP A 228 -8.93 -35.17 -8.85
CA ASP A 228 -7.86 -36.15 -8.63
C ASP A 228 -6.60 -35.89 -9.48
N GLU A 229 -6.73 -35.29 -10.67
CA GLU A 229 -5.59 -34.89 -11.50
C GLU A 229 -4.88 -33.68 -10.92
N VAL A 230 -5.63 -32.63 -10.58
CA VAL A 230 -5.10 -31.42 -9.95
C VAL A 230 -4.35 -31.79 -8.66
N ASN A 231 -5.00 -32.52 -7.77
CA ASN A 231 -4.43 -32.92 -6.48
C ASN A 231 -3.13 -33.75 -6.64
N ARG A 232 -3.09 -34.64 -7.64
CA ARG A 232 -1.90 -35.45 -7.94
C ARG A 232 -0.73 -34.62 -8.45
N LEU A 233 -1.00 -33.61 -9.27
CA LEU A 233 0.02 -32.75 -9.87
C LEU A 233 0.59 -31.75 -8.87
N LEU A 234 -0.22 -31.23 -7.95
CA LEU A 234 0.27 -30.40 -6.85
C LEU A 234 1.31 -31.15 -6.01
N GLY A 235 1.08 -32.44 -5.73
CA GLY A 235 2.09 -33.33 -5.15
C GLY A 235 2.53 -32.90 -3.75
N LYS A 236 3.83 -33.03 -3.43
CA LYS A 236 4.43 -32.61 -2.14
C LYS A 236 4.84 -31.12 -2.14
N GLY A 237 4.07 -30.27 -2.81
CA GLY A 237 4.30 -28.83 -2.91
C GLY A 237 5.67 -28.39 -3.45
N PHE A 238 6.12 -27.23 -2.96
CA PHE A 238 7.33 -26.55 -3.40
C PHE A 238 8.58 -27.11 -2.72
N ILE A 239 9.71 -27.01 -3.41
CA ILE A 239 11.05 -27.30 -2.84
C ILE A 239 11.63 -26.04 -2.17
N THR A 240 11.19 -24.86 -2.62
CA THR A 240 11.60 -23.55 -2.12
C THR A 240 10.53 -23.01 -1.16
N PRO A 241 10.90 -22.54 0.05
CA PRO A 241 9.96 -21.90 0.96
C PRO A 241 9.56 -20.52 0.45
N TYR A 242 8.42 -20.02 0.92
CA TYR A 242 8.00 -18.65 0.68
C TYR A 242 9.07 -17.66 1.14
N GLN A 243 9.36 -16.66 0.30
CA GLN A 243 10.22 -15.54 0.66
C GLN A 243 9.61 -14.27 0.06
N CYS A 244 9.15 -13.37 0.92
CA CYS A 244 8.61 -12.07 0.51
C CYS A 244 9.61 -11.36 -0.43
N SER A 245 9.12 -10.86 -1.57
CA SER A 245 9.90 -10.14 -2.59
C SER A 245 11.00 -10.97 -3.27
N ILE A 246 10.96 -12.30 -3.18
CA ILE A 246 11.93 -13.21 -3.84
C ILE A 246 11.22 -14.38 -4.50
N PHE A 247 10.36 -15.06 -3.76
CA PHE A 247 9.54 -16.16 -4.25
C PHE A 247 8.25 -16.11 -3.44
N ASP A 248 7.47 -15.08 -3.73
CA ASP A 248 6.27 -14.73 -3.01
C ASP A 248 5.00 -15.16 -3.76
N CYS A 249 3.85 -14.60 -3.42
CA CYS A 249 2.55 -15.10 -3.87
C CYS A 249 2.43 -15.16 -5.41
N SER A 250 2.96 -14.17 -6.12
CA SER A 250 2.87 -14.06 -7.59
C SER A 250 3.76 -15.10 -8.28
N GLU A 251 5.04 -15.22 -7.90
CA GLU A 251 5.92 -16.24 -8.48
C GLU A 251 5.48 -17.67 -8.13
N MET A 252 4.96 -17.88 -6.92
CA MET A 252 4.42 -19.17 -6.51
C MET A 252 3.15 -19.53 -7.29
N ALA A 253 2.24 -18.57 -7.52
CA ALA A 253 1.07 -18.76 -8.36
C ALA A 253 1.45 -19.06 -9.82
N ALA A 254 2.37 -18.27 -10.40
CA ALA A 254 2.87 -18.49 -11.76
C ALA A 254 3.51 -19.88 -11.93
N TYR A 255 4.30 -20.33 -10.96
CA TYR A 255 4.90 -21.67 -11.02
C TYR A 255 3.84 -22.77 -11.01
N ILE A 256 2.81 -22.65 -10.15
CA ILE A 256 1.75 -23.66 -10.06
C ILE A 256 0.89 -23.66 -11.31
N GLU A 257 0.52 -22.50 -11.82
CA GLU A 257 -0.18 -22.36 -13.10
C GLU A 257 0.62 -23.04 -14.22
N TRP A 258 1.90 -22.69 -14.37
CA TRP A 258 2.77 -23.28 -15.39
C TRP A 258 2.86 -24.81 -15.27
N LYS A 259 3.04 -25.31 -14.04
CA LYS A 259 3.14 -26.74 -13.75
C LYS A 259 1.87 -27.48 -14.14
N LEU A 260 0.71 -26.92 -13.84
CA LEU A 260 -0.60 -27.48 -14.19
C LEU A 260 -0.81 -27.47 -15.71
N GLU A 261 -0.52 -26.34 -16.36
CA GLU A 261 -0.73 -26.18 -17.80
C GLU A 261 0.21 -27.06 -18.63
N CYS A 262 1.47 -27.23 -18.21
CA CYS A 262 2.39 -28.18 -18.81
C CYS A 262 1.93 -29.64 -18.70
N HIS A 263 0.99 -29.93 -17.80
CA HIS A 263 0.36 -31.25 -17.63
C HIS A 263 -1.07 -31.30 -18.19
N ASN A 264 -1.45 -30.38 -19.08
CA ASN A 264 -2.76 -30.27 -19.71
C ASN A 264 -3.93 -29.97 -18.76
N VAL A 265 -3.65 -29.38 -17.59
CA VAL A 265 -4.68 -28.85 -16.70
C VAL A 265 -4.82 -27.35 -16.98
N THR A 266 -6.00 -26.91 -17.42
CA THR A 266 -6.25 -25.47 -17.59
C THR A 266 -6.24 -24.78 -16.24
N ALA A 267 -5.45 -23.72 -16.10
CA ALA A 267 -5.33 -22.94 -14.88
C ALA A 267 -5.31 -21.44 -15.22
N TYR A 268 -5.77 -20.61 -14.29
CA TYR A 268 -5.79 -19.16 -14.41
C TYR A 268 -5.08 -18.56 -13.20
N ILE A 269 -4.44 -17.42 -13.42
CA ILE A 269 -3.84 -16.62 -12.35
C ILE A 269 -4.89 -15.62 -11.88
N ALA A 270 -5.21 -15.62 -10.59
CA ALA A 270 -6.12 -14.66 -9.97
C ALA A 270 -5.33 -13.71 -9.08
N THR A 271 -5.69 -12.43 -9.07
CA THR A 271 -5.09 -11.42 -8.19
C THR A 271 -6.14 -10.58 -7.47
N ARG A 272 -5.74 -10.01 -6.33
CA ARG A 272 -6.51 -9.02 -5.59
C ARG A 272 -5.57 -8.05 -4.88
N ASP A 273 -5.80 -6.75 -5.04
CA ASP A 273 -4.87 -5.71 -4.57
C ASP A 273 -5.02 -5.42 -3.07
N ASP A 274 -6.22 -5.59 -2.52
CA ASP A 274 -6.54 -5.43 -1.09
C ASP A 274 -6.89 -6.79 -0.48
N TRP A 275 -5.88 -7.66 -0.37
CA TRP A 275 -5.95 -8.92 0.35
C TRP A 275 -5.58 -8.72 1.81
N GLN A 276 -6.25 -9.45 2.71
CA GLN A 276 -6.14 -9.42 4.17
C GLN A 276 -4.87 -8.70 4.68
N ASP A 277 -5.06 -7.53 5.29
CA ASP A 277 -4.02 -6.57 5.75
C ASP A 277 -3.53 -5.55 4.71
N GLY A 278 -4.19 -5.44 3.56
CA GLY A 278 -4.00 -4.33 2.60
C GLY A 278 -2.91 -4.55 1.55
N TYR A 279 -2.47 -5.79 1.36
CA TYR A 279 -1.43 -6.14 0.39
C TYR A 279 -2.02 -6.87 -0.82
N GLY A 280 -1.36 -6.73 -1.98
CA GLY A 280 -1.67 -7.52 -3.16
C GLY A 280 -1.42 -9.01 -2.90
N HIS A 281 -2.29 -9.87 -3.44
CA HIS A 281 -2.16 -11.32 -3.34
C HIS A 281 -2.50 -12.02 -4.66
N ALA A 282 -1.80 -13.11 -4.95
CA ALA A 282 -1.98 -13.92 -6.15
C ALA A 282 -2.15 -15.40 -5.84
N TRP A 283 -3.07 -16.06 -6.56
CA TRP A 283 -3.36 -17.48 -6.43
C TRP A 283 -3.83 -18.07 -7.76
N VAL A 284 -4.15 -19.37 -7.78
CA VAL A 284 -4.54 -20.08 -9.02
C VAL A 284 -5.98 -20.56 -8.96
N ILE A 285 -6.73 -20.34 -10.04
CA ILE A 285 -8.08 -20.86 -10.24
C ILE A 285 -8.08 -21.95 -11.31
N VAL A 286 -8.66 -23.11 -10.98
CA VAL A 286 -8.79 -24.23 -11.92
C VAL A 286 -10.27 -24.54 -12.19
N PRO A 287 -10.78 -24.36 -13.42
CA PRO A 287 -12.11 -24.81 -13.77
C PRO A 287 -12.14 -26.34 -13.84
N LEU A 288 -13.00 -26.98 -13.07
CA LEU A 288 -13.20 -28.42 -13.11
C LEU A 288 -14.22 -28.85 -14.17
N ARG A 289 -14.04 -30.07 -14.67
CA ARG A 289 -15.06 -30.72 -15.50
C ARG A 289 -16.39 -30.82 -14.74
N GLY A 290 -17.44 -30.25 -15.31
CA GLY A 290 -18.77 -30.17 -14.67
C GLY A 290 -19.12 -28.80 -14.11
N GLY A 291 -18.30 -27.76 -14.38
CA GLY A 291 -18.65 -26.36 -14.12
C GLY A 291 -18.37 -25.89 -12.69
N LYS A 292 -17.56 -26.64 -11.93
CA LYS A 292 -17.04 -26.21 -10.62
C LYS A 292 -15.68 -25.55 -10.78
N TYR A 293 -15.19 -24.87 -9.76
CA TYR A 293 -13.85 -24.30 -9.73
C TYR A 293 -13.12 -24.78 -8.47
N LEU A 294 -11.79 -24.84 -8.54
CA LEU A 294 -10.91 -24.96 -7.38
C LEU A 294 -10.08 -23.69 -7.27
N ALA A 295 -9.90 -23.22 -6.04
CA ALA A 295 -8.85 -22.28 -5.71
C ALA A 295 -7.65 -23.06 -5.19
N ILE A 296 -6.46 -22.66 -5.63
CA ILE A 296 -5.19 -23.23 -5.21
C ILE A 296 -4.38 -22.08 -4.64
N GLU A 297 -4.15 -22.14 -3.34
CA GLU A 297 -3.40 -21.17 -2.56
C GLU A 297 -2.00 -21.72 -2.26
N PRO A 298 -0.98 -21.36 -3.05
CA PRO A 298 0.36 -21.91 -2.90
C PRO A 298 1.12 -21.37 -1.69
N THR A 299 0.79 -20.17 -1.23
CA THR A 299 1.55 -19.39 -0.24
C THR A 299 1.35 -19.93 1.17
N VAL A 300 0.11 -20.27 1.54
CA VAL A 300 -0.22 -20.85 2.86
C VAL A 300 0.53 -22.16 3.11
N SER A 301 0.61 -23.04 2.10
CA SER A 301 1.36 -24.30 2.21
C SER A 301 2.89 -24.11 2.30
N ALA A 302 3.42 -22.93 2.00
CA ALA A 302 4.85 -22.63 2.02
C ALA A 302 5.29 -21.85 3.26
N THR A 303 4.40 -21.08 3.89
CA THR A 303 4.64 -20.36 5.16
C THR A 303 4.49 -21.25 6.39
N GLU A 304 3.60 -22.25 6.38
CA GLU A 304 3.34 -23.12 7.53
C GLU A 304 4.40 -24.22 7.76
N GLY A 305 5.54 -24.17 7.06
CA GLY A 305 6.60 -25.19 7.16
C GLY A 305 6.17 -26.58 6.68
N SER A 306 5.00 -26.66 6.06
CA SER A 306 4.34 -27.88 5.63
C SER A 306 4.58 -28.19 4.15
N LEU A 307 5.54 -27.52 3.48
CA LEU A 307 5.98 -27.71 2.08
C LEU A 307 4.96 -28.52 1.25
N GLY A 308 3.80 -27.91 0.98
CA GLY A 308 2.73 -28.55 0.19
C GLY A 308 1.72 -29.42 0.90
N ALA A 309 1.49 -29.28 2.20
CA ALA A 309 0.29 -29.82 2.81
C ALA A 309 -0.91 -28.96 2.35
N GLU A 310 -1.72 -29.54 1.47
CA GLU A 310 -3.06 -29.09 1.07
C GLU A 310 -3.13 -27.64 0.54
N MET A 311 -2.64 -27.41 -0.69
CA MET A 311 -2.76 -26.12 -1.39
C MET A 311 -4.18 -25.80 -1.89
N ILE A 312 -5.09 -26.78 -1.92
CA ILE A 312 -6.44 -26.56 -2.41
C ILE A 312 -7.26 -25.96 -1.28
N THR A 313 -7.81 -24.76 -1.50
CA THR A 313 -8.73 -24.11 -0.57
C THR A 313 -10.15 -24.06 -1.14
N TYR A 314 -11.13 -24.03 -0.22
CA TYR A 314 -12.56 -23.87 -0.53
C TYR A 314 -13.14 -22.63 0.15
N GLU A 315 -12.28 -21.77 0.70
CA GLU A 315 -12.70 -20.55 1.35
C GLU A 315 -13.29 -19.58 0.30
N PRO A 316 -14.50 -19.02 0.53
CA PRO A 316 -15.20 -18.23 -0.48
C PRO A 316 -14.43 -17.01 -0.99
N GLU A 317 -13.58 -16.43 -0.15
CA GLU A 317 -12.75 -15.26 -0.48
C GLU A 317 -11.79 -15.48 -1.65
N TYR A 318 -11.25 -16.69 -1.82
CA TYR A 318 -10.39 -17.03 -2.97
C TYR A 318 -11.15 -17.17 -4.29
N PHE A 319 -12.48 -17.01 -4.29
CA PHE A 319 -13.28 -16.93 -5.51
C PHE A 319 -13.71 -15.49 -5.84
N VAL A 320 -13.17 -14.51 -5.12
CA VAL A 320 -13.37 -13.07 -5.34
C VAL A 320 -12.01 -12.45 -5.66
N TYR A 321 -11.83 -12.05 -6.91
CA TYR A 321 -10.60 -11.49 -7.46
C TYR A 321 -10.88 -10.21 -8.23
N ASP A 322 -9.88 -9.34 -8.31
CA ASP A 322 -9.93 -8.11 -9.11
C ASP A 322 -9.57 -8.40 -10.57
N GLN A 323 -8.58 -9.28 -10.79
CA GLN A 323 -8.16 -9.73 -12.12
C GLN A 323 -8.06 -11.25 -12.21
N LEU A 324 -8.32 -11.79 -13.40
CA LEU A 324 -8.14 -13.19 -13.74
C LEU A 324 -7.49 -13.31 -15.11
N PHE A 325 -6.26 -13.83 -15.15
CA PHE A 325 -5.45 -13.96 -16.35
C PHE A 325 -5.47 -15.39 -16.89
N GLU A 326 -5.57 -15.52 -18.21
CA GLU A 326 -5.52 -16.82 -18.92
C GLU A 326 -4.15 -17.48 -18.86
N ASP A 327 -3.10 -16.67 -18.74
CA ASP A 327 -1.72 -17.12 -18.75
C ASP A 327 -0.79 -16.06 -18.12
N ILE A 328 0.49 -16.43 -18.03
CA ILE A 328 1.55 -15.56 -17.54
C ILE A 328 1.73 -14.30 -18.40
N TYR A 329 1.42 -14.35 -19.71
CA TYR A 329 1.64 -13.22 -20.60
C TYR A 329 0.66 -12.09 -20.27
N GLY A 330 -0.61 -12.42 -20.03
CA GLY A 330 -1.60 -11.44 -19.59
C GLY A 330 -1.26 -10.84 -18.23
N ALA A 331 -0.80 -11.68 -17.29
CA ALA A 331 -0.41 -11.23 -15.96
C ALA A 331 0.83 -10.32 -16.03
N SER A 332 1.85 -10.68 -16.81
CA SER A 332 3.06 -9.89 -17.00
C SER A 332 2.85 -8.62 -17.82
N GLU A 333 1.93 -8.61 -18.79
CA GLU A 333 1.54 -7.36 -19.47
C GLU A 333 0.93 -6.34 -18.49
N PHE A 334 0.24 -6.82 -17.47
CA PHE A 334 -0.43 -5.97 -16.49
C PHE A 334 0.52 -5.51 -15.37
N PHE A 335 1.28 -6.44 -14.78
CA PHE A 335 2.08 -6.20 -13.57
C PHE A 335 3.61 -6.15 -13.80
N GLY A 336 4.08 -6.38 -15.03
CA GLY A 336 5.52 -6.54 -15.31
C GLY A 336 5.97 -8.00 -15.27
N VAL A 337 7.07 -8.35 -15.93
CA VAL A 337 7.56 -9.74 -15.99
C VAL A 337 8.23 -10.14 -14.68
N GLU A 338 8.93 -9.20 -14.07
CA GLU A 338 9.67 -9.31 -12.81
C GLU A 338 8.82 -9.68 -11.59
N GLU A 339 7.52 -9.43 -11.66
CA GLU A 339 6.56 -9.83 -10.63
C GLU A 339 6.25 -11.34 -10.70
N TRP A 340 6.51 -11.98 -11.85
CA TRP A 340 6.08 -13.38 -12.07
C TRP A 340 7.23 -14.32 -12.45
N ASP A 341 8.48 -13.85 -12.43
CA ASP A 341 9.65 -14.52 -13.02
C ASP A 341 10.22 -15.65 -12.15
N TRP A 342 9.36 -16.57 -11.71
CA TRP A 342 9.74 -17.71 -10.86
C TRP A 342 10.94 -18.52 -11.39
N TRP A 343 11.13 -18.56 -12.71
CA TRP A 343 12.24 -19.27 -13.36
C TRP A 343 13.62 -18.72 -12.99
N ASN A 344 13.71 -17.46 -12.54
CA ASN A 344 14.93 -16.83 -12.03
C ASN A 344 15.11 -17.01 -10.51
N LYS A 345 14.09 -17.50 -9.79
CA LYS A 345 14.08 -17.58 -8.31
C LYS A 345 14.36 -18.99 -7.77
N LEU A 346 14.28 -20.02 -8.62
CA LEU A 346 14.46 -21.42 -8.22
C LEU A 346 15.93 -21.90 -8.21
N GLU A 347 16.92 -21.02 -8.42
CA GLU A 347 18.32 -21.43 -8.28
C GLU A 347 18.65 -21.81 -6.82
N LEU A 348 18.69 -23.12 -6.58
CA LEU A 348 19.23 -23.73 -5.37
C LEU A 348 20.67 -23.22 -5.12
N LYS A 349 20.87 -22.44 -4.04
CA LYS A 349 22.20 -22.28 -3.43
C LYS A 349 22.62 -23.53 -2.67
#